data_AF-A0A8J5EKE6-F1
#
_entry.id   AF-A0A8J5EKE6-F1
#
_cell.length_a   1.000
_cell.length_b   1.000
_cell.length_c   1.000
_cell.angle_alpha   90.00
_cell.angle_beta   90.00
_cell.angle_gamma   90.00
#
_symmetry.space_group_name_H-M   'P 1'
#
loop_
_entity.id
_entity.type
_entity.pdbx_description
1 polymer ?
#
loop_
_entity_poly.entity_id
_entity_poly.type
_entity_poly.pdbx_seq_one_letter_code
_entity_poly.pdbx_strand_id
1 'polypeptide(L)'
;MENNKNDPDCNAAQAAAANIFPASPMANSMMFGSSYSQSYNKSFMKRHSGEYNRNSGEYRRSSESNRYSGDFQRVNEDLEASETTHLNPRPARPSMAVSSSSEPSTNHASNNNTIRDPSEPPLYGTTGDSSSSTSLNPEDNVWEDVPSQKRSQDVRELKILWQYSLPLAVTFLLQYSLTVASIFSVGHLGKEELGAVSLACMTSNITGFALFQGLSTCLDTLCCQAYGAGNMRKVGIYFQQCVCMSILVFLPIAAIWMCSEPLLALIIPEGELAALAALYLQIVALGVPGYIVFECGKKYLQAQGIFMAGTYVLAICAPLNAFLNWLLVWDKHVGIGYAGAPVAVVITEWAMAVLIIAYIAFVDGRQCWFGLSPRAAFSNWGPMLRLAVPGVIMVEAEFLAFEILTLASSYFGSAALAAQSVLSTVMALAYQIPFSVAIAASTRVAHFIGAAQPQSAKRAARIALYSTVLISTFNCTTLFVFRRPIAGLFSSDVDVVDLVAYVLPLCAVGQFFDCISSVVAGVLRGQGRQKIGGYVNLFYYYAVATPLSLFFGFVCKWQLMGLWAGIIVGIVGIAATEAYFVLTSDWHAIIEKNAAMHRD
;
A
#
# COMPACT_ATOMS: atom_id res chain seq x y z
N MET A 1 22.59 -12.09 -77.64
CA MET A 1 23.81 -11.35 -77.99
C MET A 1 24.37 -10.76 -76.71
N GLU A 2 25.67 -11.00 -76.52
CA GLU A 2 26.51 -10.71 -75.36
C GLU A 2 26.69 -9.22 -75.00
N ASN A 3 27.31 -9.04 -73.83
CA ASN A 3 28.27 -7.99 -73.38
C ASN A 3 27.73 -7.14 -72.23
N ASN A 4 28.23 -7.23 -70.98
CA ASN A 4 29.60 -7.24 -70.42
C ASN A 4 30.36 -5.91 -70.56
N LYS A 5 30.60 -5.26 -69.39
CA LYS A 5 31.75 -4.43 -68.93
C LYS A 5 31.23 -3.41 -67.90
N ASN A 6 31.49 -3.53 -66.60
CA ASN A 6 32.76 -3.25 -65.90
C ASN A 6 33.48 -2.00 -66.41
N ASP A 7 33.38 -0.90 -65.65
CA ASP A 7 34.49 0.04 -65.51
C ASP A 7 34.65 0.43 -64.03
N PRO A 8 35.90 0.48 -63.49
CA PRO A 8 36.20 0.55 -62.07
C PRO A 8 36.88 1.89 -61.73
N ASP A 9 36.13 2.92 -61.32
CA ASP A 9 36.76 4.19 -60.90
C ASP A 9 35.90 4.98 -59.90
N CYS A 10 35.50 4.33 -58.81
CA CYS A 10 35.00 5.04 -57.63
C CYS A 10 35.37 4.37 -56.30
N ASN A 11 36.54 3.72 -56.26
CA ASN A 11 37.14 3.13 -55.06
C ASN A 11 38.42 3.88 -54.62
N ALA A 12 38.43 5.21 -54.74
CA ALA A 12 39.57 6.03 -54.29
C ALA A 12 39.19 7.16 -53.31
N ALA A 13 37.92 7.33 -52.93
CA ALA A 13 37.50 8.44 -52.06
C ALA A 13 36.73 8.04 -50.79
N GLN A 14 36.51 6.74 -50.52
CA GLN A 14 35.76 6.28 -49.33
C GLN A 14 36.52 5.28 -48.44
N ALA A 15 37.82 5.10 -48.64
CA ALA A 15 38.66 4.15 -47.89
C ALA A 15 39.55 4.80 -46.80
N ALA A 16 39.17 5.94 -46.23
CA ALA A 16 39.99 6.66 -45.24
C ALA A 16 39.25 7.23 -44.01
N ALA A 17 38.11 6.65 -43.61
CA ALA A 17 37.43 7.05 -42.37
C ALA A 17 36.79 5.88 -41.60
N ALA A 18 37.40 4.70 -41.66
CA ALA A 18 37.10 3.57 -40.79
C ALA A 18 38.24 3.39 -39.79
N ASN A 19 38.11 4.01 -38.62
CA ASN A 19 38.68 3.55 -37.35
C ASN A 19 38.21 4.49 -36.24
N ILE A 20 37.31 4.00 -35.39
CA ILE A 20 37.06 4.32 -33.98
C ILE A 20 35.57 3.99 -33.68
N PHE A 21 35.36 2.96 -32.84
CA PHE A 21 34.10 2.34 -32.36
C PHE A 21 33.48 1.19 -33.19
N PRO A 22 33.60 -0.09 -32.78
CA PRO A 22 32.76 -1.16 -33.28
C PRO A 22 31.45 -1.24 -32.48
N ALA A 23 30.33 -1.02 -33.17
CA ALA A 23 29.00 -1.45 -32.75
C ALA A 23 28.88 -2.98 -32.93
N SER A 24 28.36 -3.69 -31.92
CA SER A 24 28.08 -5.13 -32.00
C SER A 24 26.61 -5.40 -32.35
N PRO A 25 26.30 -6.56 -32.97
CA PRO A 25 25.07 -6.75 -33.75
C PRO A 25 23.96 -7.40 -32.91
N MET A 26 22.87 -6.68 -32.68
CA MET A 26 21.66 -7.21 -32.02
C MET A 26 20.38 -7.04 -32.88
N ALA A 27 20.54 -6.88 -34.21
CA ALA A 27 19.44 -6.53 -35.10
C ALA A 27 19.13 -7.55 -36.22
N ASN A 28 19.75 -8.76 -36.22
CA ASN A 28 19.59 -9.71 -37.34
C ASN A 28 19.27 -11.17 -36.94
N SER A 29 18.69 -11.43 -35.75
CA SER A 29 18.15 -12.77 -35.42
C SER A 29 16.63 -12.88 -35.45
N MET A 30 15.91 -11.82 -35.83
CA MET A 30 14.50 -11.90 -36.23
C MET A 30 14.43 -12.31 -37.70
N MET A 31 14.56 -13.61 -37.98
CA MET A 31 14.12 -14.33 -39.18
C MET A 31 14.96 -15.60 -39.25
N PHE A 32 14.42 -16.72 -38.78
CA PHE A 32 14.69 -18.12 -39.18
C PHE A 32 14.33 -19.04 -38.01
N GLY A 33 13.14 -19.62 -38.06
CA GLY A 33 12.65 -20.54 -37.04
C GLY A 33 11.43 -21.36 -37.45
N SER A 34 11.14 -21.51 -38.74
CA SER A 34 10.14 -22.46 -39.25
C SER A 34 10.85 -23.63 -39.93
N SER A 35 11.23 -24.66 -39.18
CA SER A 35 11.45 -26.05 -39.64
C SER A 35 12.14 -26.91 -38.56
N TYR A 36 11.56 -27.06 -37.37
CA TYR A 36 11.98 -28.11 -36.42
C TYR A 36 10.82 -28.47 -35.48
N SER A 37 9.71 -29.00 -36.02
CA SER A 37 8.59 -29.47 -35.18
C SER A 37 7.82 -30.67 -35.75
N GLN A 38 8.36 -31.40 -36.74
CA GLN A 38 7.61 -32.49 -37.39
C GLN A 38 8.25 -33.89 -37.32
N SER A 39 9.35 -34.09 -36.60
CA SER A 39 10.01 -35.41 -36.56
C SER A 39 10.04 -36.11 -35.19
N TYR A 40 9.54 -35.49 -34.10
CA TYR A 40 9.58 -36.10 -32.77
C TYR A 40 8.29 -36.79 -32.31
N ASN A 41 7.17 -36.62 -33.03
CA ASN A 41 5.85 -37.03 -32.54
C ASN A 41 5.33 -38.39 -33.08
N LYS A 42 6.18 -39.21 -33.73
CA LYS A 42 5.79 -40.53 -34.24
C LYS A 42 6.45 -41.74 -33.56
N SER A 43 7.39 -41.52 -32.64
CA SER A 43 8.17 -42.61 -32.02
C SER A 43 7.83 -42.89 -30.56
N PHE A 44 6.97 -42.08 -29.93
CA PHE A 44 6.63 -42.20 -28.50
C PHE A 44 5.24 -42.80 -28.22
N MET A 45 4.34 -42.82 -29.23
CA MET A 45 2.95 -43.31 -29.11
C MET A 45 2.75 -44.78 -29.54
N LYS A 46 3.78 -45.63 -29.47
CA LYS A 46 3.66 -47.06 -29.85
C LYS A 46 4.21 -48.07 -28.84
N ARG A 47 4.45 -47.67 -27.59
CA ARG A 47 4.98 -48.58 -26.54
C ARG A 47 4.23 -48.67 -25.20
N HIS A 48 3.10 -47.98 -25.02
CA HIS A 48 2.31 -48.11 -23.79
C HIS A 48 0.79 -48.20 -24.06
N SER A 49 0.38 -49.26 -24.75
CA SER A 49 -1.03 -49.67 -24.82
C SER A 49 -1.11 -51.20 -24.82
N GLY A 50 -0.89 -51.78 -23.65
CA GLY A 50 -0.94 -53.23 -23.49
C GLY A 50 -0.50 -53.61 -22.09
N GLU A 51 -1.36 -53.32 -21.10
CA GLU A 51 -1.44 -53.96 -19.78
C GLU A 51 -2.18 -53.00 -18.85
N TYR A 52 -3.49 -53.14 -18.73
CA TYR A 52 -4.24 -52.82 -17.50
C TYR A 52 -5.65 -53.39 -17.65
N ASN A 53 -5.74 -54.72 -17.57
CA ASN A 53 -7.00 -55.40 -17.29
C ASN A 53 -6.70 -56.73 -16.60
N ARG A 54 -6.56 -56.70 -15.26
CA ARG A 54 -6.76 -57.88 -14.41
C ARG A 54 -6.82 -57.50 -12.92
N ASN A 55 -7.84 -58.04 -12.27
CA ASN A 55 -8.01 -58.28 -10.83
C ASN A 55 -8.88 -57.28 -10.06
N SER A 56 -10.19 -57.48 -10.19
CA SER A 56 -11.12 -57.52 -9.06
C SER A 56 -10.96 -58.85 -8.29
N GLY A 57 -11.03 -58.83 -6.95
CA GLY A 57 -11.16 -60.05 -6.14
C GLY A 57 -10.65 -60.00 -4.69
N GLU A 58 -11.58 -59.73 -3.77
CA GLU A 58 -11.75 -60.37 -2.44
C GLU A 58 -10.96 -59.97 -1.16
N TYR A 59 -11.77 -59.56 -0.15
CA TYR A 59 -11.80 -59.94 1.28
C TYR A 59 -10.60 -59.71 2.22
N ARG A 60 -10.79 -58.87 3.26
CA ARG A 60 -11.18 -59.32 4.62
C ARG A 60 -11.45 -58.18 5.62
N ARG A 61 -12.51 -58.36 6.43
CA ARG A 61 -12.81 -57.65 7.68
C ARG A 61 -11.92 -58.13 8.83
N SER A 62 -11.51 -57.20 9.69
CA SER A 62 -11.30 -57.36 11.13
C SER A 62 -11.36 -55.94 11.74
N SER A 63 -12.46 -55.49 12.32
CA SER A 63 -12.86 -55.69 13.72
C SER A 63 -11.76 -55.34 14.73
N GLU A 64 -11.63 -54.06 15.06
CA GLU A 64 -11.28 -53.62 16.41
C GLU A 64 -12.19 -52.46 16.82
N SER A 65 -12.94 -52.74 17.88
CA SER A 65 -13.90 -51.89 18.56
C SER A 65 -13.25 -51.14 19.71
N ASN A 66 -13.81 -49.97 20.01
CA ASN A 66 -13.89 -49.37 21.35
C ASN A 66 -12.57 -48.97 22.03
N ARG A 67 -12.20 -47.70 21.85
CA ARG A 67 -11.85 -46.78 22.94
C ARG A 67 -11.86 -45.34 22.39
N TYR A 68 -12.17 -44.37 23.25
CA TYR A 68 -12.38 -42.94 22.96
C TYR A 68 -13.80 -42.53 22.53
N SER A 69 -14.78 -42.88 23.37
CA SER A 69 -15.91 -42.00 23.66
C SER A 69 -15.97 -41.85 25.17
N GLY A 70 -15.55 -40.70 25.67
CA GLY A 70 -15.49 -40.43 27.11
C GLY A 70 -14.41 -39.44 27.50
N ASP A 71 -14.39 -38.25 26.88
CA ASP A 71 -13.59 -37.11 27.38
C ASP A 71 -14.23 -35.73 27.05
N PHE A 72 -15.54 -35.70 26.78
CA PHE A 72 -16.26 -34.46 26.45
C PHE A 72 -17.33 -34.05 27.49
N GLN A 73 -17.24 -34.59 28.71
CA GLN A 73 -18.24 -34.35 29.75
C GLN A 73 -17.66 -34.15 31.16
N ARG A 74 -16.38 -33.79 31.28
CA ARG A 74 -15.69 -33.59 32.57
C ARG A 74 -14.93 -32.28 32.75
N VAL A 75 -15.20 -31.28 31.91
CA VAL A 75 -14.59 -29.94 32.03
C VAL A 75 -15.62 -28.85 32.37
N ASN A 76 -16.91 -29.19 32.44
CA ASN A 76 -18.00 -28.23 32.65
C ASN A 76 -18.60 -28.21 34.07
N GLU A 77 -18.04 -28.93 35.05
CA GLU A 77 -18.60 -28.95 36.43
C GLU A 77 -17.60 -28.55 37.53
N ASP A 78 -16.34 -28.19 37.22
CA ASP A 78 -15.33 -27.81 38.23
C ASP A 78 -14.81 -26.37 38.12
N LEU A 79 -15.49 -25.48 37.37
CA LEU A 79 -15.15 -24.04 37.34
C LEU A 79 -16.26 -23.13 37.87
N GLU A 80 -17.40 -23.68 38.33
CA GLU A 80 -18.46 -22.94 39.05
C GLU A 80 -18.21 -22.84 40.58
N ALA A 81 -17.01 -23.20 41.06
CA ALA A 81 -16.67 -23.15 42.50
C ALA A 81 -15.52 -22.18 42.85
N SER A 82 -15.24 -21.18 42.00
CA SER A 82 -14.30 -20.09 42.33
C SER A 82 -14.84 -18.71 41.91
N GLU A 83 -16.16 -18.52 42.04
CA GLU A 83 -16.77 -17.20 42.12
C GLU A 83 -16.88 -16.80 43.59
N THR A 84 -15.86 -16.12 44.11
CA THR A 84 -15.99 -15.09 45.14
C THR A 84 -14.64 -14.41 45.32
N THR A 85 -14.69 -13.09 45.50
CA THR A 85 -13.61 -12.16 45.90
C THR A 85 -12.96 -11.34 44.77
N HIS A 86 -13.12 -10.01 44.92
CA HIS A 86 -12.48 -8.89 44.19
C HIS A 86 -13.14 -8.36 42.90
N LEU A 87 -14.37 -7.89 43.04
CA LEU A 87 -14.89 -6.76 42.26
C LEU A 87 -14.49 -5.45 42.95
N ASN A 88 -13.79 -4.55 42.26
CA ASN A 88 -13.61 -3.16 42.70
C ASN A 88 -14.27 -2.21 41.68
N PRO A 89 -15.15 -1.28 42.11
CA PRO A 89 -16.07 -0.57 41.24
C PRO A 89 -15.50 0.75 40.68
N ARG A 90 -16.14 1.21 39.59
CA ARG A 90 -15.98 2.53 38.95
C ARG A 90 -16.11 3.68 39.96
N PRO A 91 -15.32 4.77 39.86
CA PRO A 91 -15.60 5.96 40.66
C PRO A 91 -16.79 6.73 40.08
N ALA A 92 -17.80 6.91 40.93
CA ALA A 92 -18.93 7.80 40.73
C ALA A 92 -18.51 9.28 40.92
N ARG A 93 -19.24 10.17 40.23
CA ARG A 93 -19.23 11.63 40.43
C ARG A 93 -19.48 11.99 41.90
N PRO A 94 -18.84 13.03 42.45
CA PRO A 94 -19.38 13.71 43.62
C PRO A 94 -20.30 14.84 43.17
N SER A 95 -21.58 14.69 43.47
CA SER A 95 -22.52 15.78 43.73
C SER A 95 -22.70 15.90 45.23
N MET A 96 -22.63 17.12 45.76
CA MET A 96 -23.18 17.65 47.03
C MET A 96 -22.20 18.73 47.53
N ALA A 97 -22.59 19.79 48.23
CA ALA A 97 -23.87 20.34 48.62
C ALA A 97 -23.55 21.74 49.15
N VAL A 98 -24.58 22.58 49.18
CA VAL A 98 -24.66 23.84 49.90
C VAL A 98 -24.22 23.67 51.36
N SER A 99 -23.28 24.51 51.82
CA SER A 99 -23.21 24.88 53.24
C SER A 99 -22.78 26.34 53.38
N SER A 100 -23.62 27.06 54.11
CA SER A 100 -23.49 28.44 54.57
C SER A 100 -22.58 28.52 55.80
N SER A 101 -21.67 29.50 55.86
CA SER A 101 -21.52 30.42 57.02
C SER A 101 -20.24 31.27 56.95
N SER A 102 -20.40 32.52 57.40
CA SER A 102 -19.43 33.47 58.02
C SER A 102 -18.37 34.20 57.16
N GLU A 103 -18.71 35.48 56.90
CA GLU A 103 -17.88 36.69 56.76
C GLU A 103 -16.83 36.93 57.88
N PRO A 104 -16.04 38.05 57.90
CA PRO A 104 -15.31 38.74 56.82
C PRO A 104 -13.89 39.20 57.26
N SER A 105 -13.05 39.64 56.31
CA SER A 105 -11.98 40.62 56.60
C SER A 105 -11.52 41.39 55.36
N THR A 106 -12.04 42.62 55.22
CA THR A 106 -11.34 43.89 54.93
C THR A 106 -10.01 43.86 54.16
N ASN A 107 -9.93 44.53 52.99
CA ASN A 107 -9.42 45.91 52.89
C ASN A 107 -9.19 46.43 51.45
N HIS A 108 -9.47 47.73 51.30
CA HIS A 108 -9.00 48.70 50.30
C HIS A 108 -9.56 48.71 48.88
N ALA A 109 -10.59 49.54 48.71
CA ALA A 109 -10.81 50.35 47.52
C ALA A 109 -10.01 51.67 47.60
N SER A 110 -9.52 52.14 46.45
CA SER A 110 -9.19 53.55 46.20
C SER A 110 -9.55 53.91 44.75
N ASN A 111 -10.53 54.79 44.63
CA ASN A 111 -11.01 55.46 43.42
C ASN A 111 -9.92 56.29 42.74
N ASN A 112 -10.05 56.49 41.42
CA ASN A 112 -9.98 57.83 40.84
C ASN A 112 -10.70 57.91 39.49
N ASN A 113 -11.77 58.72 39.46
CA ASN A 113 -12.41 59.22 38.26
C ASN A 113 -11.67 60.47 37.78
N THR A 114 -11.33 60.54 36.49
CA THR A 114 -11.09 61.80 35.79
C THR A 114 -11.96 61.90 34.55
N ILE A 115 -12.71 62.99 34.51
CA ILE A 115 -13.66 63.45 33.51
C ILE A 115 -12.87 63.89 32.25
N ARG A 116 -13.32 63.52 31.05
CA ARG A 116 -12.87 64.10 29.77
C ARG A 116 -14.06 64.65 28.98
N ASP A 117 -13.84 65.85 28.45
CA ASP A 117 -14.73 66.68 27.61
C ASP A 117 -14.89 66.09 26.19
N PRO A 118 -16.01 66.35 25.47
CA PRO A 118 -16.37 65.64 24.25
C PRO A 118 -16.05 66.45 22.99
N SER A 119 -15.18 65.90 22.13
CA SER A 119 -15.15 66.29 20.72
C SER A 119 -14.54 65.17 19.87
N GLU A 120 -15.30 64.10 19.62
CA GLU A 120 -15.18 63.24 18.42
C GLU A 120 -16.38 62.25 18.34
N PRO A 121 -16.87 61.89 17.13
CA PRO A 121 -18.23 61.37 16.90
C PRO A 121 -18.40 59.85 17.13
N PRO A 122 -19.65 59.35 17.32
CA PRO A 122 -19.93 58.08 17.97
C PRO A 122 -19.94 56.88 17.01
N LEU A 123 -19.31 55.78 17.42
CA LEU A 123 -19.55 54.46 16.81
C LEU A 123 -20.80 53.83 17.44
N TYR A 124 -21.75 53.48 16.58
CA TYR A 124 -23.00 52.80 16.88
C TYR A 124 -22.81 51.59 17.81
N GLY A 125 -23.62 51.52 18.87
CA GLY A 125 -23.79 50.33 19.69
C GLY A 125 -25.08 49.58 19.36
N THR A 126 -25.17 48.35 19.88
CA THR A 126 -26.42 47.76 20.38
C THR A 126 -26.10 46.81 21.53
N THR A 127 -26.77 47.08 22.65
CA THR A 127 -26.91 46.30 23.88
C THR A 127 -27.90 45.14 23.72
N GLY A 128 -27.81 44.11 24.58
CA GLY A 128 -28.97 43.25 24.94
C GLY A 128 -28.75 41.73 24.94
N ASP A 129 -28.22 41.22 26.05
CA ASP A 129 -28.63 40.03 26.83
C ASP A 129 -28.90 38.63 26.21
N SER A 130 -28.00 37.72 26.60
CA SER A 130 -28.21 36.38 27.18
C SER A 130 -29.07 35.31 26.46
N SER A 131 -28.38 34.33 25.86
CA SER A 131 -28.72 32.90 25.99
C SER A 131 -27.50 32.01 25.69
N SER A 132 -26.90 31.47 26.75
CA SER A 132 -26.08 30.25 26.83
C SER A 132 -25.30 29.80 25.57
N SER A 133 -24.12 30.37 25.35
CA SER A 133 -23.05 29.67 24.64
C SER A 133 -22.11 29.06 25.67
N THR A 134 -22.17 27.74 25.84
CA THR A 134 -21.22 26.96 26.62
C THR A 134 -19.82 27.19 26.04
N SER A 135 -19.05 28.08 26.66
CA SER A 135 -17.64 28.26 26.37
C SER A 135 -16.92 26.98 26.77
N LEU A 136 -16.45 26.22 25.77
CA LEU A 136 -15.54 25.11 25.97
C LEU A 136 -14.29 25.67 26.67
N ASN A 137 -13.98 25.14 27.86
CA ASN A 137 -12.77 25.48 28.60
C ASN A 137 -11.54 25.13 27.75
N PRO A 138 -10.50 25.99 27.70
CA PRO A 138 -9.25 25.70 26.98
C PRO A 138 -8.40 24.58 27.60
N GLU A 139 -8.88 23.91 28.65
CA GLU A 139 -8.13 22.92 29.43
C GLU A 139 -8.32 21.47 28.95
N ASP A 140 -9.20 21.21 27.96
CA ASP A 140 -9.37 19.88 27.35
C ASP A 140 -8.35 19.62 26.22
N ASN A 141 -7.12 20.08 26.39
CA ASN A 141 -6.00 19.62 25.56
C ASN A 141 -5.69 18.17 25.95
N VAL A 142 -6.02 17.23 25.07
CA VAL A 142 -5.72 15.77 25.14
C VAL A 142 -4.22 15.44 25.28
N TRP A 143 -3.34 16.43 25.48
CA TRP A 143 -1.89 16.30 25.45
C TRP A 143 -1.15 16.78 26.70
N GLU A 144 -1.84 17.24 27.75
CA GLU A 144 -1.18 17.64 29.00
C GLU A 144 -1.22 16.56 30.08
N ASP A 145 -0.25 15.66 29.97
CA ASP A 145 0.53 15.17 31.12
C ASP A 145 1.97 15.04 30.59
N VAL A 146 2.87 15.90 31.05
CA VAL A 146 4.28 15.94 30.64
C VAL A 146 5.13 15.32 31.76
N PRO A 147 5.49 14.03 31.69
CA PRO A 147 6.58 13.52 32.51
C PRO A 147 7.86 14.23 32.09
N SER A 148 8.57 14.81 33.05
CA SER A 148 9.81 15.57 32.91
C SER A 148 11.02 14.76 32.38
N GLN A 149 10.83 13.50 31.99
CA GLN A 149 11.89 12.57 31.62
C GLN A 149 11.84 12.20 30.13
N LYS A 150 12.90 12.54 29.39
CA LYS A 150 13.11 12.25 27.95
C LYS A 150 12.81 10.77 27.58
N ARG A 151 13.21 9.82 28.44
CA ARG A 151 12.95 8.37 28.25
C ARG A 151 11.46 8.03 28.26
N SER A 152 10.66 8.71 29.07
CA SER A 152 9.20 8.51 29.11
C SER A 152 8.52 8.96 27.83
N GLN A 153 9.05 10.02 27.20
CA GLN A 153 8.51 10.56 25.95
C GLN A 153 8.87 9.68 24.75
N ASP A 154 10.08 9.12 24.72
CA ASP A 154 10.50 8.20 23.66
C ASP A 154 9.70 6.88 23.69
N VAL A 155 9.45 6.33 24.87
CA VAL A 155 8.61 5.13 25.04
C VAL A 155 7.16 5.39 24.63
N ARG A 156 6.61 6.56 24.98
CA ARG A 156 5.25 6.97 24.58
C ARG A 156 5.12 7.05 23.06
N GLU A 157 6.07 7.70 22.40
CA GLU A 157 6.03 7.85 20.94
C GLU A 157 6.19 6.50 20.23
N LEU A 158 7.07 5.61 20.74
CA LEU A 158 7.19 4.25 20.25
C LEU A 158 5.86 3.48 20.39
N LYS A 159 5.19 3.60 21.54
CA LYS A 159 3.89 2.97 21.79
C LYS A 159 2.84 3.45 20.79
N ILE A 160 2.74 4.76 20.55
CA ILE A 160 1.80 5.34 19.60
C ILE A 160 2.11 4.84 18.18
N LEU A 161 3.38 4.82 17.77
CA LEU A 161 3.79 4.34 16.46
C LEU A 161 3.32 2.89 16.22
N TRP A 162 3.51 2.01 17.20
CA TRP A 162 3.03 0.62 17.10
C TRP A 162 1.51 0.50 17.16
N GLN A 163 0.83 1.30 17.98
CA GLN A 163 -0.63 1.34 18.03
C GLN A 163 -1.26 1.74 16.69
N TYR A 164 -0.58 2.60 15.91
CA TYR A 164 -1.03 3.01 14.59
C TYR A 164 -0.67 1.99 13.50
N SER A 165 0.52 1.40 13.61
CA SER A 165 1.06 0.51 12.58
C SER A 165 0.37 -0.86 12.56
N LEU A 166 0.12 -1.47 13.73
CA LEU A 166 -0.43 -2.84 13.81
C LEU A 166 -1.81 -2.98 13.13
N PRO A 167 -2.81 -2.12 13.40
CA PRO A 167 -4.09 -2.20 12.69
C PRO A 167 -3.95 -1.97 11.20
N LEU A 168 -3.02 -1.08 10.82
CA LEU A 168 -2.79 -0.76 9.43
C LEU A 168 -2.11 -1.91 8.67
N ALA A 169 -1.21 -2.67 9.31
CA ALA A 169 -0.68 -3.91 8.74
C ALA A 169 -1.80 -4.93 8.50
N VAL A 170 -2.71 -5.11 9.47
CA VAL A 170 -3.89 -5.99 9.31
C VAL A 170 -4.80 -5.49 8.18
N THR A 171 -4.99 -4.18 8.08
CA THR A 171 -5.76 -3.54 7.00
C THR A 171 -5.19 -3.91 5.64
N PHE A 172 -3.87 -3.77 5.43
CA PHE A 172 -3.28 -4.12 4.14
C PHE A 172 -3.31 -5.62 3.84
N LEU A 173 -3.15 -6.49 4.85
CA LEU A 173 -3.29 -7.93 4.67
C LEU A 173 -4.72 -8.31 4.25
N LEU A 174 -5.74 -7.74 4.90
CA LEU A 174 -7.13 -7.95 4.51
C LEU A 174 -7.42 -7.38 3.12
N GLN A 175 -6.85 -6.23 2.77
CA GLN A 175 -7.00 -5.64 1.44
C GLN A 175 -6.38 -6.53 0.36
N TYR A 176 -5.19 -7.08 0.62
CA TYR A 176 -4.54 -8.03 -0.29
C TYR A 176 -5.32 -9.33 -0.46
N SER A 177 -6.04 -9.77 0.58
CA SER A 177 -6.86 -10.98 0.52
C SER A 177 -7.98 -10.92 -0.53
N LEU A 178 -8.44 -9.72 -0.91
CA LEU A 178 -9.46 -9.52 -1.96
C LEU A 178 -8.95 -9.98 -3.33
N THR A 179 -7.70 -9.64 -3.65
CA THR A 179 -7.03 -10.05 -4.89
C THR A 179 -6.79 -11.56 -4.88
N VAL A 180 -6.33 -12.10 -3.74
CA VAL A 180 -6.08 -13.54 -3.58
C VAL A 180 -7.37 -14.35 -3.75
N ALA A 181 -8.49 -13.92 -3.16
CA ALA A 181 -9.77 -14.59 -3.29
C ALA A 181 -10.23 -14.67 -4.75
N SER A 182 -10.02 -13.60 -5.52
CA SER A 182 -10.39 -13.54 -6.94
C SER A 182 -9.53 -14.48 -7.79
N ILE A 183 -8.21 -14.46 -7.60
CA ILE A 183 -7.28 -15.37 -8.29
C ILE A 183 -7.59 -16.84 -7.95
N PHE A 184 -7.82 -17.13 -6.66
CA PHE A 184 -8.14 -18.48 -6.21
C PHE A 184 -9.44 -18.99 -6.83
N SER A 185 -10.45 -18.13 -6.93
CA SER A 185 -11.77 -18.52 -7.44
C SER A 185 -11.73 -18.83 -8.93
N VAL A 186 -11.04 -17.99 -9.69
CA VAL A 186 -10.88 -18.15 -11.15
C VAL A 186 -9.89 -19.25 -11.51
N GLY A 187 -8.87 -19.50 -10.67
CA GLY A 187 -7.89 -20.56 -10.89
C GLY A 187 -8.49 -21.97 -10.98
N HIS A 188 -9.69 -22.18 -10.45
CA HIS A 188 -10.42 -23.45 -10.55
C HIS A 188 -11.24 -23.60 -11.83
N LEU A 189 -11.44 -22.52 -12.60
CA LEU A 189 -12.15 -22.56 -13.88
C LEU A 189 -11.28 -23.12 -14.99
N GLY A 190 -10.01 -22.70 -15.04
CA GLY A 190 -9.05 -23.16 -16.03
C GLY A 190 -7.77 -22.35 -16.03
N LYS A 191 -6.80 -22.81 -16.85
CA LYS A 191 -5.47 -22.20 -16.95
C LYS A 191 -5.49 -20.88 -17.71
N GLU A 192 -6.35 -20.77 -18.72
CA GLU A 192 -6.46 -19.58 -19.56
C GLU A 192 -7.10 -18.43 -18.78
N GLU A 193 -8.15 -18.74 -18.01
CA GLU A 193 -8.83 -17.82 -17.11
C GLU A 193 -7.91 -17.31 -16.00
N LEU A 194 -7.10 -18.20 -15.42
CA LEU A 194 -6.09 -17.82 -14.43
C LEU A 194 -5.05 -16.87 -15.02
N GLY A 195 -4.58 -17.14 -16.25
CA GLY A 195 -3.67 -16.26 -16.98
C GLY A 195 -4.30 -14.90 -17.25
N ALA A 196 -5.56 -14.88 -17.68
CA ALA A 196 -6.30 -13.67 -18.00
C ALA A 196 -6.49 -12.76 -16.77
N VAL A 197 -6.94 -13.33 -15.64
CA VAL A 197 -7.07 -12.58 -14.37
C VAL A 197 -5.72 -12.07 -13.90
N SER A 198 -4.67 -12.88 -13.96
CA SER A 198 -3.35 -12.46 -13.51
C SER A 198 -2.86 -11.25 -14.31
N LEU A 199 -3.02 -11.28 -15.64
CA LEU A 199 -2.64 -10.18 -16.50
C LEU A 199 -3.50 -8.93 -16.29
N ALA A 200 -4.82 -9.09 -16.11
CA ALA A 200 -5.72 -7.99 -15.81
C ALA A 200 -5.43 -7.36 -14.43
N CYS A 201 -5.12 -8.17 -13.43
CA CYS A 201 -4.69 -7.71 -12.10
C CYS A 201 -3.37 -6.95 -12.18
N MET A 202 -2.37 -7.44 -12.90
CA MET A 202 -1.11 -6.72 -13.12
C MET A 202 -1.37 -5.37 -13.81
N THR A 203 -2.15 -5.38 -14.89
CA THR A 203 -2.46 -4.16 -15.67
C THR A 203 -3.22 -3.15 -14.82
N SER A 204 -4.24 -3.57 -14.08
CA SER A 204 -5.03 -2.70 -13.21
C SER A 204 -4.26 -2.19 -11.99
N ASN A 205 -3.36 -3.00 -11.44
CA ASN A 205 -2.50 -2.60 -10.33
C ASN A 205 -1.57 -1.47 -10.76
N ILE A 206 -0.85 -1.63 -11.88
CA ILE A 206 0.09 -0.63 -12.41
C ILE A 206 -0.63 0.63 -12.89
N THR A 207 -1.66 0.48 -13.72
CA THR A 207 -2.26 1.65 -14.40
C THR A 207 -3.34 2.35 -13.58
N GLY A 208 -3.79 1.74 -12.47
CA GLY A 208 -4.89 2.24 -11.64
C GLY A 208 -4.57 2.24 -10.15
N PHE A 209 -4.55 1.07 -9.51
CA PHE A 209 -4.54 0.98 -8.04
C PHE A 209 -3.29 1.62 -7.39
N ALA A 210 -2.10 1.32 -7.91
CA ALA A 210 -0.84 1.89 -7.44
C ALA A 210 -0.79 3.41 -7.69
N LEU A 211 -1.33 3.87 -8.81
CA LEU A 211 -1.43 5.29 -9.14
C LEU A 211 -2.30 6.04 -8.13
N PHE A 212 -3.48 5.52 -7.80
CA PHE A 212 -4.37 6.17 -6.81
C PHE A 212 -3.84 6.05 -5.38
N GLN A 213 -3.18 4.93 -5.06
CA GLN A 213 -2.45 4.79 -3.80
C GLN A 213 -1.37 5.88 -3.69
N GLY A 214 -0.55 6.06 -4.72
CA GLY A 214 0.48 7.10 -4.83
C GLY A 214 -0.10 8.52 -4.76
N LEU A 215 -1.20 8.78 -5.48
CA LEU A 215 -1.88 10.07 -5.47
C LEU A 215 -2.43 10.42 -4.07
N SER A 216 -3.01 9.43 -3.38
CA SER A 216 -3.54 9.59 -2.03
C SER A 216 -2.48 9.89 -0.97
N THR A 217 -1.20 9.57 -1.23
CA THR A 217 -0.11 9.85 -0.27
C THR A 217 0.08 11.33 0.02
N CYS A 218 -0.41 12.24 -0.84
CA CYS A 218 -0.41 13.67 -0.52
C CYS A 218 -1.25 13.99 0.73
N LEU A 219 -2.26 13.18 1.06
CA LEU A 219 -3.07 13.32 2.27
C LEU A 219 -2.27 12.95 3.53
N ASP A 220 -1.28 12.06 3.43
CA ASP A 220 -0.36 11.75 4.55
C ASP A 220 0.37 13.02 5.02
N THR A 221 0.58 13.97 4.11
CA THR A 221 1.17 15.28 4.39
C THR A 221 0.08 16.29 4.76
N LEU A 222 -0.83 16.60 3.83
CA LEU A 222 -1.71 17.77 3.92
C LEU A 222 -2.76 17.64 5.03
N CYS A 223 -3.42 16.47 5.12
CA CYS A 223 -4.43 16.25 6.16
C CYS A 223 -3.78 16.19 7.54
N CYS A 224 -2.66 15.49 7.67
CA CYS A 224 -1.96 15.38 8.95
C CYS A 224 -1.40 16.74 9.41
N GLN A 225 -0.77 17.52 8.52
CA GLN A 225 -0.27 18.86 8.87
C GLN A 225 -1.42 19.81 9.22
N ALA A 226 -2.54 19.78 8.48
CA ALA A 226 -3.72 20.58 8.81
C ALA A 226 -4.34 20.17 10.15
N TYR A 227 -4.44 18.88 10.44
CA TYR A 227 -4.92 18.36 11.72
C TYR A 227 -4.00 18.78 12.88
N GLY A 228 -2.69 18.64 12.70
CA GLY A 228 -1.69 19.08 13.68
C GLY A 228 -1.70 20.59 13.95
N ALA A 229 -2.04 21.39 12.95
CA ALA A 229 -2.24 22.83 13.07
C ALA A 229 -3.60 23.23 13.71
N GLY A 230 -4.45 22.26 14.06
CA GLY A 230 -5.79 22.49 14.58
C GLY A 230 -6.82 22.91 13.52
N ASN A 231 -6.47 22.89 12.24
CA ASN A 231 -7.36 23.31 11.15
C ASN A 231 -8.20 22.14 10.61
N MET A 232 -9.16 21.69 11.42
CA MET A 232 -10.03 20.55 11.12
C MET A 232 -10.83 20.72 9.82
N ARG A 233 -11.18 21.95 9.46
CA ARG A 233 -11.91 22.24 8.22
C ARG A 233 -11.07 21.97 6.97
N LYS A 234 -9.78 22.33 6.99
CA LYS A 234 -8.88 22.06 5.85
C LYS A 234 -8.70 20.55 5.62
N VAL A 235 -8.73 19.72 6.67
CA VAL A 235 -8.66 18.26 6.54
C VAL A 235 -9.80 17.71 5.66
N GLY A 236 -11.05 18.13 5.92
CA GLY A 236 -12.19 17.73 5.10
C GLY A 236 -12.14 18.25 3.66
N ILE A 237 -11.62 19.46 3.45
CA ILE A 237 -11.43 20.04 2.10
C ILE A 237 -10.37 19.26 1.32
N TYR A 238 -9.22 18.94 1.93
CA TYR A 238 -8.17 18.16 1.27
C TYR A 238 -8.66 16.75 0.90
N PHE A 239 -9.47 16.11 1.75
CA PHE A 239 -10.10 14.84 1.41
C PHE A 239 -11.00 14.97 0.16
N GLN A 240 -11.90 15.97 0.11
CA GLN A 240 -12.76 16.21 -1.05
C GLN A 240 -11.96 16.51 -2.33
N GLN A 241 -10.94 17.38 -2.22
CA GLN A 241 -10.06 17.72 -3.35
C GLN A 241 -9.33 16.50 -3.91
N CYS A 242 -8.80 15.64 -3.03
CA CYS A 242 -8.10 14.44 -3.48
C CYS A 242 -9.04 13.43 -4.13
N VAL A 243 -10.25 13.24 -3.62
CA VAL A 243 -11.26 12.38 -4.27
C VAL A 243 -11.63 12.92 -5.65
N CYS A 244 -11.95 14.22 -5.77
CA CYS A 244 -12.30 14.84 -7.05
C CYS A 244 -11.15 14.78 -8.06
N MET A 245 -9.93 15.07 -7.62
CA MET A 245 -8.73 14.99 -8.46
C MET A 245 -8.48 13.55 -8.93
N SER A 246 -8.56 12.56 -8.03
CA SER A 246 -8.38 11.14 -8.36
C SER A 246 -9.43 10.67 -9.37
N ILE A 247 -10.70 11.04 -9.19
CA ILE A 247 -11.77 10.68 -10.15
C ILE A 247 -11.50 11.29 -11.53
N LEU A 248 -11.01 12.52 -11.60
CA LEU A 248 -10.70 13.15 -12.89
C LEU A 248 -9.49 12.52 -13.58
N VAL A 249 -8.47 12.12 -12.82
CA VAL A 249 -7.33 11.34 -13.35
C VAL A 249 -7.79 9.94 -13.77
N PHE A 250 -8.81 9.37 -13.11
CA PHE A 250 -9.38 8.09 -13.46
C PHE A 250 -10.15 8.11 -14.79
N LEU A 251 -10.85 9.18 -15.16
CA LEU A 251 -11.63 9.23 -16.41
C LEU A 251 -10.87 8.80 -17.68
N PRO A 252 -9.65 9.32 -17.99
CA PRO A 252 -8.89 8.85 -19.14
C PRO A 252 -8.44 7.39 -19.00
N ILE A 253 -8.09 6.94 -17.79
CA ILE A 253 -7.70 5.54 -17.53
C ILE A 253 -8.90 4.61 -17.76
N ALA A 254 -10.07 4.98 -17.27
CA ALA A 254 -11.32 4.27 -17.48
C ALA A 254 -11.64 4.16 -18.97
N ALA A 255 -11.48 5.23 -19.75
CA ALA A 255 -11.68 5.19 -21.21
C ALA A 255 -10.71 4.21 -21.89
N ILE A 256 -9.45 4.16 -21.46
CA ILE A 256 -8.46 3.19 -21.96
C ILE A 256 -8.86 1.76 -21.58
N TRP A 257 -9.27 1.52 -20.33
CA TRP A 257 -9.70 0.19 -19.87
C TRP A 257 -10.98 -0.28 -20.55
N MET A 258 -11.92 0.62 -20.82
CA MET A 258 -13.12 0.29 -21.61
C MET A 258 -12.76 -0.18 -23.03
N CYS A 259 -11.65 0.33 -23.57
CA CYS A 259 -11.12 -0.03 -24.89
C CYS A 259 -9.89 -0.96 -24.80
N SER A 260 -9.75 -1.77 -23.75
CA SER A 260 -8.52 -2.55 -23.50
C SER A 260 -8.33 -3.73 -24.45
N GLU A 261 -9.40 -4.32 -25.00
CA GLU A 261 -9.33 -5.49 -25.88
C GLU A 261 -8.38 -5.30 -27.08
N PRO A 262 -8.53 -4.26 -27.93
CA PRO A 262 -7.60 -4.04 -29.04
C PRO A 262 -6.18 -3.73 -28.56
N LEU A 263 -6.00 -3.09 -27.40
CA LEU A 263 -4.67 -2.77 -26.87
C LEU A 263 -3.96 -4.03 -26.39
N LEU A 264 -4.66 -4.92 -25.69
CA LEU A 264 -4.12 -6.18 -25.22
C LEU A 264 -3.84 -7.13 -26.38
N ALA A 265 -4.69 -7.16 -27.41
CA ALA A 265 -4.48 -7.98 -28.61
C ALA A 265 -3.24 -7.57 -29.44
N LEU A 266 -2.70 -6.36 -29.25
CA LEU A 266 -1.44 -5.95 -29.89
C LEU A 266 -0.21 -6.53 -29.18
N ILE A 267 -0.33 -6.85 -27.90
CA ILE A 267 0.78 -7.30 -27.04
C ILE A 267 0.72 -8.82 -26.87
N ILE A 268 -0.49 -9.38 -26.77
CA ILE A 268 -0.74 -10.79 -26.48
C ILE A 268 -1.12 -11.50 -27.79
N PRO A 269 -0.34 -12.51 -28.22
CA PRO A 269 -0.67 -13.29 -29.42
C PRO A 269 -1.98 -14.10 -29.30
N GLU A 270 -2.33 -14.56 -28.10
CA GLU A 270 -3.52 -15.35 -27.82
C GLU A 270 -4.77 -14.45 -27.67
N GLY A 271 -5.61 -14.40 -28.72
CA GLY A 271 -6.80 -13.52 -28.74
C GLY A 271 -7.83 -13.79 -27.63
N GLU A 272 -8.03 -15.05 -27.23
CA GLU A 272 -8.98 -15.41 -26.16
C GLU A 272 -8.50 -14.94 -24.78
N LEU A 273 -7.19 -15.09 -24.50
CA LEU A 273 -6.57 -14.57 -23.28
C LEU A 273 -6.70 -13.05 -23.19
N ALA A 274 -6.47 -12.35 -24.31
CA ALA A 274 -6.61 -10.90 -24.40
C ALA A 274 -8.07 -10.45 -24.16
N ALA A 275 -9.04 -11.16 -24.73
CA ALA A 275 -10.47 -10.86 -24.55
C ALA A 275 -10.92 -11.06 -23.09
N LEU A 276 -10.51 -12.15 -22.44
CA LEU A 276 -10.82 -12.41 -21.03
C LEU A 276 -10.16 -11.38 -20.09
N ALA A 277 -8.91 -11.00 -20.36
CA ALA A 277 -8.22 -9.98 -19.59
C ALA A 277 -8.88 -8.60 -19.76
N ALA A 278 -9.31 -8.28 -20.99
CA ALA A 278 -10.04 -7.05 -21.28
C ALA A 278 -11.40 -7.00 -20.56
N LEU A 279 -12.17 -8.09 -20.62
CA LEU A 279 -13.45 -8.19 -19.91
C LEU A 279 -13.28 -7.91 -18.41
N TYR A 280 -12.23 -8.46 -17.79
CA TYR A 280 -11.93 -8.21 -16.38
C TYR A 280 -11.64 -6.73 -16.11
N LEU A 281 -10.78 -6.09 -16.92
CA LEU A 281 -10.45 -4.67 -16.78
C LEU A 281 -11.66 -3.76 -16.96
N GLN A 282 -12.51 -4.04 -17.97
CA GLN A 282 -13.72 -3.28 -18.24
C GLN A 282 -14.69 -3.31 -17.07
N ILE A 283 -14.87 -4.48 -16.44
CA ILE A 283 -15.75 -4.62 -15.27
C ILE A 283 -15.14 -3.91 -14.06
N VAL A 284 -13.87 -4.16 -13.74
CA VAL A 284 -13.19 -3.54 -12.58
C VAL A 284 -13.16 -2.02 -12.67
N ALA A 285 -13.11 -1.43 -13.87
CA ALA A 285 -13.22 0.02 -14.06
C ALA A 285 -14.45 0.63 -13.34
N LEU A 286 -15.55 -0.11 -13.22
CA LEU A 286 -16.76 0.36 -12.54
C LEU A 286 -16.62 0.45 -11.02
N GLY A 287 -15.64 -0.25 -10.43
CA GLY A 287 -15.38 -0.29 -8.99
C GLY A 287 -14.30 0.69 -8.51
N VAL A 288 -13.36 1.08 -9.37
CA VAL A 288 -12.24 1.98 -9.04
C VAL A 288 -12.68 3.28 -8.34
N PRO A 289 -13.79 3.95 -8.70
CA PRO A 289 -14.29 5.10 -7.95
C PRO A 289 -14.56 4.79 -6.46
N GLY A 290 -15.08 3.60 -6.17
CA GLY A 290 -15.28 3.11 -4.80
C GLY A 290 -13.94 2.90 -4.07
N TYR A 291 -12.96 2.30 -4.75
CA TYR A 291 -11.60 2.17 -4.22
C TYR A 291 -10.97 3.54 -3.90
N ILE A 292 -11.10 4.53 -4.79
CA ILE A 292 -10.59 5.90 -4.57
C ILE A 292 -11.19 6.51 -3.30
N VAL A 293 -12.51 6.42 -3.13
CA VAL A 293 -13.19 6.94 -1.94
C VAL A 293 -12.72 6.21 -0.68
N PHE A 294 -12.56 4.89 -0.75
CA PHE A 294 -12.03 4.10 0.35
C PHE A 294 -10.61 4.50 0.74
N GLU A 295 -9.68 4.58 -0.22
CA GLU A 295 -8.30 4.97 0.03
C GLU A 295 -8.21 6.38 0.62
N CYS A 296 -8.85 7.37 -0.01
CA CYS A 296 -8.86 8.73 0.50
C CYS A 296 -9.53 8.83 1.88
N GLY A 297 -10.61 8.09 2.12
CA GLY A 297 -11.33 8.08 3.40
C GLY A 297 -10.51 7.43 4.52
N LYS A 298 -9.78 6.34 4.19
CA LYS A 298 -8.82 5.69 5.08
C LYS A 298 -7.72 6.67 5.49
N LYS A 299 -7.13 7.41 4.54
CA LYS A 299 -6.13 8.46 4.83
C LYS A 299 -6.68 9.61 5.66
N TYR A 300 -7.93 10.02 5.39
CA TYR A 300 -8.63 11.06 6.16
C TYR A 300 -8.80 10.69 7.64
N LEU A 301 -9.13 9.43 7.93
CA LEU A 301 -9.26 8.93 9.31
C LEU A 301 -7.88 8.74 9.97
N GLN A 302 -6.89 8.24 9.23
CA GLN A 302 -5.51 8.11 9.72
C GLN A 302 -4.92 9.46 10.12
N ALA A 303 -5.19 10.52 9.35
CA ALA A 303 -4.78 11.88 9.68
C ALA A 303 -5.33 12.38 11.03
N GLN A 304 -6.43 11.80 11.51
CA GLN A 304 -7.03 12.12 12.82
C GLN A 304 -6.54 11.20 13.94
N GLY A 305 -5.71 10.19 13.64
CA GLY A 305 -5.28 9.17 14.59
C GLY A 305 -6.19 7.93 14.65
N ILE A 306 -7.17 7.81 13.76
CA ILE A 306 -8.16 6.72 13.75
C ILE A 306 -7.72 5.62 12.77
N PHE A 307 -6.74 4.80 13.18
CA PHE A 307 -6.14 3.78 12.31
C PHE A 307 -6.96 2.48 12.18
N MET A 308 -7.88 2.21 13.12
CA MET A 308 -8.69 0.98 13.16
C MET A 308 -9.83 0.95 12.13
N ALA A 309 -10.25 2.11 11.62
CA ALA A 309 -11.43 2.21 10.76
C ALA A 309 -11.31 1.36 9.49
N GLY A 310 -10.14 1.40 8.83
CA GLY A 310 -9.87 0.57 7.66
C GLY A 310 -9.95 -0.92 7.97
N THR A 311 -9.43 -1.33 9.14
CA THR A 311 -9.49 -2.73 9.61
C THR A 311 -10.92 -3.19 9.80
N TYR A 312 -11.79 -2.38 10.44
CA TYR A 312 -13.19 -2.76 10.66
C TYR A 312 -13.97 -2.87 9.35
N VAL A 313 -13.76 -1.92 8.42
CA VAL A 313 -14.39 -1.98 7.10
C VAL A 313 -13.95 -3.25 6.35
N LEU A 314 -12.64 -3.53 6.31
CA LEU A 314 -12.12 -4.69 5.60
C LEU A 314 -12.42 -6.02 6.30
N ALA A 315 -12.60 -6.04 7.62
CA ALA A 315 -13.04 -7.23 8.34
C ALA A 315 -14.46 -7.66 7.93
N ILE A 316 -15.28 -6.72 7.43
CA ILE A 316 -16.60 -7.01 6.86
C ILE A 316 -16.48 -7.30 5.36
N CYS A 317 -15.72 -6.49 4.62
CA CYS A 317 -15.61 -6.59 3.17
C CYS A 317 -14.84 -7.83 2.68
N ALA A 318 -13.81 -8.30 3.40
CA ALA A 318 -13.04 -9.47 2.97
C ALA A 318 -13.85 -10.78 2.99
N PRO A 319 -14.59 -11.11 4.07
CA PRO A 319 -15.52 -12.24 4.05
C PRO A 319 -16.63 -12.09 3.00
N LEU A 320 -17.17 -10.87 2.85
CA LEU A 320 -18.15 -10.58 1.81
C LEU A 320 -17.59 -10.87 0.42
N ASN A 321 -16.35 -10.46 0.14
CA ASN A 321 -15.70 -10.70 -1.14
C ASN A 321 -15.47 -12.19 -1.40
N ALA A 322 -15.03 -12.95 -0.39
CA ALA A 322 -14.85 -14.40 -0.50
C ALA A 322 -16.19 -15.10 -0.77
N PHE A 323 -17.26 -14.69 -0.08
CA PHE A 323 -18.62 -15.18 -0.32
C PHE A 323 -19.12 -14.84 -1.73
N LEU A 324 -18.93 -13.61 -2.19
CA LEU A 324 -19.33 -13.16 -3.52
C LEU A 324 -18.55 -13.90 -4.62
N ASN A 325 -17.26 -14.14 -4.42
CA ASN A 325 -16.47 -14.95 -5.33
C ASN A 325 -17.01 -16.38 -5.42
N TRP A 326 -17.30 -17.02 -4.28
CA TRP A 326 -17.92 -18.35 -4.29
C TRP A 326 -19.29 -18.35 -5.01
N LEU A 327 -20.15 -17.37 -4.70
CA LEU A 327 -21.50 -17.26 -5.25
C LEU A 327 -21.52 -16.92 -6.75
N LEU A 328 -20.72 -15.96 -7.18
CA LEU A 328 -20.76 -15.45 -8.56
C LEU A 328 -19.90 -16.26 -9.52
N VAL A 329 -18.91 -17.00 -9.03
CA VAL A 329 -18.00 -17.79 -9.88
C VAL A 329 -18.42 -19.27 -9.93
N TRP A 330 -18.74 -19.88 -8.78
CA TRP A 330 -18.92 -21.34 -8.71
C TRP A 330 -20.36 -21.83 -8.54
N ASP A 331 -21.28 -21.00 -8.03
CA ASP A 331 -22.66 -21.43 -7.82
C ASP A 331 -23.35 -21.78 -9.15
N LYS A 332 -24.09 -22.89 -9.19
CA LYS A 332 -24.73 -23.37 -10.43
C LYS A 332 -25.99 -22.61 -10.82
N HIS A 333 -26.61 -21.89 -9.90
CA HIS A 333 -27.88 -21.18 -10.12
C HIS A 333 -27.66 -19.69 -10.39
N VAL A 334 -26.69 -19.07 -9.71
CA VAL A 334 -26.40 -17.62 -9.77
C VAL A 334 -25.07 -17.31 -10.45
N GLY A 335 -24.16 -18.29 -10.54
CA GLY A 335 -22.81 -18.08 -11.05
C GLY A 335 -22.78 -17.65 -12.51
N ILE A 336 -22.05 -16.56 -12.76
CA ILE A 336 -21.78 -16.00 -14.10
C ILE A 336 -20.36 -16.38 -14.59
N GLY A 337 -19.74 -17.37 -13.95
CA GLY A 337 -18.42 -17.90 -14.31
C GLY A 337 -17.30 -16.88 -14.11
N TYR A 338 -16.44 -16.73 -15.11
CA TYR A 338 -15.27 -15.84 -15.08
C TYR A 338 -15.62 -14.39 -14.73
N ALA A 339 -16.70 -13.85 -15.30
CA ALA A 339 -17.14 -12.48 -15.06
C ALA A 339 -17.58 -12.24 -13.61
N GLY A 340 -17.84 -13.32 -12.84
CA GLY A 340 -18.23 -13.24 -11.44
C GLY A 340 -17.14 -12.66 -10.53
N ALA A 341 -15.87 -12.97 -10.83
CA ALA A 341 -14.74 -12.50 -10.04
C ALA A 341 -14.57 -10.96 -10.09
N PRO A 342 -14.48 -10.30 -11.26
CA PRO A 342 -14.39 -8.84 -11.29
C PRO A 342 -15.68 -8.17 -10.79
N VAL A 343 -16.87 -8.76 -10.97
CA VAL A 343 -18.11 -8.24 -10.38
C VAL A 343 -18.07 -8.27 -8.85
N ALA A 344 -17.55 -9.36 -8.26
CA ALA A 344 -17.35 -9.45 -6.80
C ALA A 344 -16.42 -8.34 -6.29
N VAL A 345 -15.34 -8.04 -7.01
CA VAL A 345 -14.43 -6.91 -6.71
C VAL A 345 -15.18 -5.58 -6.74
N VAL A 346 -15.92 -5.28 -7.81
CA VAL A 346 -16.67 -4.01 -7.95
C VAL A 346 -17.66 -3.82 -6.79
N ILE A 347 -18.44 -4.86 -6.44
CA ILE A 347 -19.39 -4.80 -5.32
C ILE A 347 -18.63 -4.53 -4.00
N THR A 348 -17.49 -5.19 -3.81
CA THR A 348 -16.68 -5.04 -2.60
C THR A 348 -16.09 -3.63 -2.49
N GLU A 349 -15.62 -3.04 -3.59
CA GLU A 349 -15.06 -1.68 -3.62
C GLU A 349 -16.10 -0.61 -3.29
N TRP A 350 -17.31 -0.74 -3.83
CA TRP A 350 -18.42 0.12 -3.45
C TRP A 350 -18.86 -0.10 -2.01
N ALA A 351 -18.87 -1.35 -1.51
CA ALA A 351 -19.15 -1.64 -0.11
C ALA A 351 -18.10 -0.99 0.81
N MET A 352 -16.80 -1.06 0.46
CA MET A 352 -15.73 -0.39 1.18
C MET A 352 -15.93 1.14 1.22
N ALA A 353 -16.31 1.74 0.09
CA ALA A 353 -16.61 3.17 0.00
C ALA A 353 -17.80 3.58 0.89
N VAL A 354 -18.90 2.84 0.82
CA VAL A 354 -20.09 3.12 1.63
C VAL A 354 -19.79 2.95 3.11
N LEU A 355 -19.10 1.88 3.50
CA LEU A 355 -18.79 1.60 4.90
C LEU A 355 -17.79 2.59 5.50
N ILE A 356 -16.78 3.06 4.75
CA ILE A 356 -15.85 4.08 5.27
C ILE A 356 -16.56 5.42 5.46
N ILE A 357 -17.45 5.81 4.54
CA ILE A 357 -18.25 7.03 4.67
C ILE A 357 -19.25 6.90 5.82
N ALA A 358 -19.88 5.73 5.98
CA ALA A 358 -20.74 5.44 7.11
C ALA A 358 -19.96 5.46 8.44
N TYR A 359 -18.71 4.98 8.47
CA TYR A 359 -17.85 5.07 9.65
C TYR A 359 -17.58 6.54 10.02
N ILE A 360 -17.14 7.34 9.03
CA ILE A 360 -16.92 8.79 9.20
C ILE A 360 -18.19 9.47 9.71
N ALA A 361 -19.36 9.04 9.21
CA ALA A 361 -20.64 9.62 9.55
C ALA A 361 -21.31 9.00 10.79
N PHE A 362 -20.98 7.85 11.34
CA PHE A 362 -21.80 7.30 12.45
C PHE A 362 -20.97 6.83 13.63
N VAL A 363 -19.66 6.70 13.46
CA VAL A 363 -18.78 6.14 14.48
C VAL A 363 -17.79 7.20 14.96
N ASP A 364 -16.83 7.57 14.11
CA ASP A 364 -15.76 8.49 14.49
C ASP A 364 -15.15 9.19 13.25
N GLY A 365 -14.67 10.42 13.43
CA GLY A 365 -14.05 11.23 12.37
C GLY A 365 -14.91 12.38 11.84
N ARG A 366 -16.15 12.55 12.31
CA ARG A 366 -17.05 13.68 11.92
C ARG A 366 -16.47 15.06 12.23
N GLN A 367 -15.59 15.17 13.22
CA GLN A 367 -15.01 16.43 13.70
C GLN A 367 -14.30 17.25 12.60
N CYS A 368 -13.75 16.57 11.58
CA CYS A 368 -13.10 17.21 10.44
C CYS A 368 -14.02 17.35 9.23
N TRP A 369 -15.31 17.01 9.34
CA TRP A 369 -16.27 17.01 8.24
C TRP A 369 -17.26 18.17 8.36
N PHE A 370 -17.04 19.22 7.56
CA PHE A 370 -17.85 20.44 7.55
C PHE A 370 -18.85 20.48 6.37
N GLY A 371 -19.24 19.30 5.87
CA GLY A 371 -20.11 19.16 4.71
C GLY A 371 -19.39 19.27 3.36
N LEU A 372 -20.15 19.06 2.28
CA LEU A 372 -19.63 19.14 0.92
C LEU A 372 -19.40 20.58 0.51
N SER A 373 -18.22 20.85 -0.03
CA SER A 373 -17.81 22.16 -0.51
C SER A 373 -17.31 22.08 -1.96
N PRO A 374 -18.21 21.89 -2.95
CA PRO A 374 -17.82 21.65 -4.34
C PRO A 374 -16.87 22.71 -4.89
N ARG A 375 -17.11 23.99 -4.57
CA ARG A 375 -16.24 25.10 -4.98
C ARG A 375 -14.80 24.95 -4.45
N ALA A 376 -14.63 24.48 -3.21
CA ALA A 376 -13.31 24.26 -2.63
C ALA A 376 -12.68 22.96 -3.13
N ALA A 377 -13.50 21.94 -3.39
CA ALA A 377 -13.06 20.65 -3.95
C ALA A 377 -12.41 20.79 -5.34
N PHE A 378 -12.88 21.74 -6.16
CA PHE A 378 -12.33 22.02 -7.49
C PHE A 378 -11.38 23.25 -7.55
N SER A 379 -10.94 23.78 -6.41
CA SER A 379 -10.08 24.97 -6.36
C SER A 379 -8.72 24.66 -5.73
N ASN A 380 -7.70 25.42 -6.14
CA ASN A 380 -6.34 25.41 -5.56
C ASN A 380 -5.66 24.03 -5.46
N TRP A 381 -5.64 23.26 -6.56
CA TRP A 381 -4.94 21.97 -6.59
C TRP A 381 -3.41 22.09 -6.66
N GLY A 382 -2.86 23.29 -6.87
CA GLY A 382 -1.42 23.49 -7.03
C GLY A 382 -0.57 22.87 -5.91
N PRO A 383 -0.85 23.16 -4.63
CA PRO A 383 -0.16 22.54 -3.50
C PRO A 383 -0.32 21.02 -3.46
N MET A 384 -1.54 20.51 -3.73
CA MET A 384 -1.81 19.08 -3.73
C MET A 384 -1.04 18.35 -4.84
N LEU A 385 -1.11 18.83 -6.08
CA LEU A 385 -0.39 18.25 -7.23
C LEU A 385 1.12 18.27 -7.03
N ARG A 386 1.66 19.32 -6.39
CA ARG A 386 3.10 19.43 -6.08
C ARG A 386 3.61 18.31 -5.17
N LEU A 387 2.73 17.70 -4.37
CA LEU A 387 3.01 16.59 -3.47
C LEU A 387 2.56 15.25 -4.06
N ALA A 388 1.41 15.22 -4.74
CA ALA A 388 0.80 14.03 -5.29
C ALA A 388 1.61 13.45 -6.46
N VAL A 389 2.09 14.28 -7.40
CA VAL A 389 2.87 13.80 -8.55
C VAL A 389 4.16 13.07 -8.12
N PRO A 390 5.00 13.62 -7.22
CA PRO A 390 6.12 12.85 -6.70
C PRO A 390 5.71 11.62 -5.90
N GLY A 391 4.59 11.67 -5.18
CA GLY A 391 4.04 10.50 -4.46
C GLY A 391 3.68 9.35 -5.40
N VAL A 392 3.05 9.66 -6.54
CA VAL A 392 2.79 8.69 -7.62
C VAL A 392 4.11 8.13 -8.14
N ILE A 393 5.08 8.99 -8.48
CA ILE A 393 6.40 8.55 -8.97
C ILE A 393 7.09 7.62 -7.96
N MET A 394 7.03 7.92 -6.66
CA MET A 394 7.63 7.10 -5.62
C MET A 394 7.08 5.67 -5.61
N VAL A 395 5.75 5.53 -5.64
CA VAL A 395 5.05 4.23 -5.58
C VAL A 395 5.16 3.49 -6.92
N GLU A 396 4.90 4.17 -8.04
CA GLU A 396 4.93 3.56 -9.37
C GLU A 396 6.32 3.07 -9.77
N ALA A 397 7.37 3.84 -9.48
CA ALA A 397 8.74 3.45 -9.83
C ALA A 397 9.15 2.13 -9.18
N GLU A 398 8.69 1.88 -7.95
CA GLU A 398 8.93 0.65 -7.22
C GLU A 398 8.13 -0.51 -7.82
N PHE A 399 6.81 -0.35 -7.97
CA PHE A 399 5.92 -1.40 -8.46
C PHE A 399 6.31 -1.85 -9.87
N LEU A 400 6.51 -0.90 -10.78
CA LEU A 400 6.92 -1.20 -12.16
C LEU A 400 8.27 -1.90 -12.23
N ALA A 401 9.23 -1.57 -11.37
CA ALA A 401 10.53 -2.24 -11.36
C ALA A 401 10.42 -3.73 -11.00
N PHE A 402 9.55 -4.08 -10.04
CA PHE A 402 9.27 -5.48 -9.70
C PHE A 402 8.54 -6.22 -10.82
N GLU A 403 7.65 -5.55 -11.55
CA GLU A 403 6.96 -6.13 -12.70
C GLU A 403 7.91 -6.37 -13.88
N ILE A 404 8.86 -5.46 -14.14
CA ILE A 404 9.93 -5.67 -15.10
C ILE A 404 10.78 -6.90 -14.71
N LEU A 405 11.09 -7.06 -13.42
CA LEU A 405 11.79 -8.24 -12.91
C LEU A 405 11.00 -9.53 -13.16
N THR A 406 9.69 -9.50 -12.93
CA THR A 406 8.80 -10.64 -13.16
C THR A 406 8.76 -11.02 -14.64
N LEU A 407 8.59 -10.04 -15.53
CA LEU A 407 8.65 -10.25 -16.98
C LEU A 407 10.01 -10.78 -17.43
N ALA A 408 11.11 -10.24 -16.90
CA ALA A 408 12.46 -10.70 -17.20
C ALA A 408 12.70 -12.16 -16.76
N SER A 409 12.11 -12.57 -15.63
CA SER A 409 12.24 -13.94 -15.13
C SER A 409 11.60 -14.99 -16.04
N SER A 410 10.59 -14.59 -16.84
CA SER A 410 9.89 -15.50 -17.76
C SER A 410 10.80 -16.09 -18.84
N TYR A 411 11.89 -15.38 -19.18
CA TYR A 411 12.89 -15.83 -20.15
C TYR A 411 13.83 -16.93 -19.63
N PHE A 412 13.84 -17.22 -18.33
CA PHE A 412 14.69 -18.27 -17.74
C PHE A 412 13.98 -19.64 -17.64
N GLY A 413 12.71 -19.73 -18.07
CA GLY A 413 11.90 -20.94 -18.05
C GLY A 413 10.82 -20.95 -16.98
N SER A 414 9.93 -21.95 -17.06
CA SER A 414 8.72 -22.03 -16.22
C SER A 414 9.03 -22.12 -14.72
N ALA A 415 10.06 -22.88 -14.32
CA ALA A 415 10.45 -23.01 -12.92
C ALA A 415 10.95 -21.68 -12.32
N ALA A 416 11.71 -20.90 -13.09
CA ALA A 416 12.20 -19.59 -12.66
C ALA A 416 11.07 -18.56 -12.53
N LEU A 417 10.12 -18.55 -13.47
CA LEU A 417 8.94 -17.71 -13.41
C LEU A 417 8.05 -18.05 -12.21
N ALA A 418 7.82 -19.35 -11.96
CA ALA A 418 7.08 -19.81 -10.79
C ALA A 418 7.77 -19.39 -9.49
N ALA A 419 9.09 -19.59 -9.38
CA ALA A 419 9.87 -19.15 -8.23
C ALA A 419 9.81 -17.62 -8.04
N GLN A 420 9.88 -16.83 -9.11
CA GLN A 420 9.75 -15.37 -9.05
C GLN A 420 8.37 -14.94 -8.55
N SER A 421 7.30 -15.60 -8.98
CA SER A 421 5.94 -15.32 -8.50
C SER A 421 5.81 -15.58 -6.99
N VAL A 422 6.39 -16.70 -6.51
CA VAL A 422 6.45 -17.02 -5.07
C VAL A 422 7.25 -15.97 -4.32
N LEU A 423 8.46 -15.63 -4.78
CA LEU A 423 9.30 -14.61 -4.15
C LEU A 423 8.59 -13.25 -4.10
N SER A 424 7.98 -12.81 -5.20
CA SER A 424 7.27 -11.52 -5.27
C SER A 424 6.09 -11.48 -4.29
N THR A 425 5.34 -12.57 -4.17
CA THR A 425 4.21 -12.67 -3.22
C THR A 425 4.70 -12.62 -1.78
N VAL A 426 5.73 -13.39 -1.44
CA VAL A 426 6.33 -13.40 -0.09
C VAL A 426 6.87 -12.02 0.28
N MET A 427 7.55 -11.36 -0.65
CA MET A 427 8.14 -10.04 -0.43
C MET A 427 7.06 -8.95 -0.31
N ALA A 428 6.01 -9.00 -1.14
CA ALA A 428 4.87 -8.08 -1.04
C ALA A 428 4.13 -8.23 0.30
N LEU A 429 3.99 -9.45 0.83
CA LEU A 429 3.42 -9.69 2.17
C LEU A 429 4.34 -9.14 3.27
N ALA A 430 5.64 -9.40 3.18
CA ALA A 430 6.62 -8.89 4.14
C ALA A 430 6.70 -7.34 4.13
N TYR A 431 6.43 -6.71 2.99
CA TYR A 431 6.43 -5.26 2.81
C TYR A 431 5.25 -4.53 3.47
N GLN A 432 4.12 -5.22 3.72
CA GLN A 432 2.97 -4.57 4.36
C GLN A 432 3.28 -4.07 5.78
N ILE A 433 4.18 -4.77 6.48
CA ILE A 433 4.62 -4.39 7.83
C ILE A 433 5.38 -3.06 7.82
N PRO A 434 6.52 -2.89 7.12
CA PRO A 434 7.23 -1.61 7.07
C PRO A 434 6.39 -0.51 6.44
N PHE A 435 5.56 -0.81 5.43
CA PHE A 435 4.68 0.19 4.81
C PHE A 435 3.66 0.77 5.80
N SER A 436 3.10 -0.07 6.68
CA SER A 436 2.22 0.40 7.76
C SER A 436 2.94 1.35 8.74
N VAL A 437 4.18 1.03 9.09
CA VAL A 437 5.03 1.86 9.96
C VAL A 437 5.42 3.17 9.28
N ALA A 438 5.69 3.13 7.97
CA ALA A 438 5.98 4.30 7.17
C ALA A 438 4.83 5.31 7.19
N ILE A 439 3.58 4.84 7.07
CA ILE A 439 2.39 5.70 7.16
C ILE A 439 2.23 6.26 8.56
N ALA A 440 2.33 5.42 9.60
CA ALA A 440 2.24 5.88 10.98
C ALA A 440 3.32 6.95 11.32
N ALA A 441 4.57 6.71 10.88
CA ALA A 441 5.68 7.66 11.02
C ALA A 441 5.39 8.97 10.26
N SER A 442 4.87 8.87 9.04
CA SER A 442 4.46 10.02 8.23
C SER A 442 3.44 10.88 8.97
N THR A 443 2.37 10.27 9.49
CA THR A 443 1.32 10.95 10.26
C THR A 443 1.87 11.65 11.48
N ARG A 444 2.68 10.97 12.30
CA ARG A 444 3.26 11.55 13.53
C ARG A 444 4.18 12.73 13.24
N VAL A 445 5.07 12.59 12.26
CA VAL A 445 5.97 13.66 11.84
C VAL A 445 5.18 14.85 11.29
N ALA A 446 4.17 14.60 10.45
CA ALA A 446 3.31 15.62 9.88
C ALA A 446 2.46 16.34 10.93
N HIS A 447 1.93 15.64 11.94
CA HIS A 447 1.22 16.25 13.08
C HIS A 447 2.09 17.27 13.81
N PHE A 448 3.32 16.89 14.16
CA PHE A 448 4.22 17.80 14.88
C PHE A 448 4.72 18.96 14.01
N ILE A 449 4.87 18.76 12.70
CA ILE A 449 5.18 19.85 11.77
C ILE A 449 4.02 20.84 11.72
N GLY A 450 2.77 20.34 11.59
CA GLY A 450 1.57 21.17 11.61
C GLY A 450 1.39 21.94 12.92
N ALA A 451 1.73 21.31 14.05
CA ALA A 451 1.72 21.93 15.38
C ALA A 451 2.91 22.89 15.62
N ALA A 452 3.78 23.11 14.62
CA ALA A 452 5.00 23.91 14.73
C ALA A 452 5.97 23.47 15.86
N GLN A 453 6.08 22.16 16.10
CA GLN A 453 6.94 21.57 17.14
C GLN A 453 8.15 20.81 16.54
N PRO A 454 9.27 21.50 16.22
CA PRO A 454 10.42 20.89 15.54
C PRO A 454 11.09 19.77 16.34
N GLN A 455 11.20 19.93 17.66
CA GLN A 455 11.86 18.93 18.51
C GLN A 455 11.05 17.63 18.61
N SER A 456 9.73 17.74 18.71
CA SER A 456 8.81 16.60 18.71
C SER A 456 8.82 15.89 17.35
N ALA A 457 8.80 16.65 16.24
CA ALA A 457 8.90 16.09 14.89
C ALA A 457 10.21 15.32 14.68
N LYS A 458 11.35 15.90 15.08
CA LYS A 458 12.66 15.26 15.00
C LYS A 458 12.75 13.99 15.85
N ARG A 459 12.12 13.99 17.03
CA ARG A 459 12.04 12.81 17.90
C ARG A 459 11.19 11.71 17.26
N ALA A 460 10.00 12.03 16.75
CA ALA A 460 9.12 11.07 16.08
C ALA A 460 9.83 10.40 14.90
N ALA A 461 10.51 11.19 14.06
CA ALA A 461 11.32 10.67 12.95
C ALA A 461 12.44 9.73 13.44
N ARG A 462 13.16 10.11 14.50
CA ARG A 462 14.23 9.25 15.05
C ARG A 462 13.69 7.92 15.60
N ILE A 463 12.54 7.95 16.27
CA ILE A 463 11.93 6.74 16.83
C ILE A 463 11.42 5.83 15.71
N ALA A 464 10.87 6.40 14.63
CA ALA A 464 10.54 5.65 13.42
C ALA A 464 11.78 4.98 12.81
N LEU A 465 12.91 5.70 12.71
CA LEU A 465 14.18 5.15 12.21
C LEU A 465 14.74 4.02 13.09
N TYR A 466 14.61 4.10 14.41
CA TYR A 466 15.00 2.98 15.28
C TYR A 466 14.05 1.79 15.16
N SER A 467 12.75 2.05 15.01
CA SER A 467 11.74 1.01 14.85
C SER A 467 11.93 0.24 13.54
N THR A 468 12.32 0.91 12.45
CA THR A 468 12.60 0.20 11.19
C THR A 468 13.76 -0.77 11.33
N VAL A 469 14.82 -0.47 12.09
CA VAL A 469 15.93 -1.43 12.25
C VAL A 469 15.44 -2.73 12.90
N LEU A 470 14.59 -2.63 13.92
CA LEU A 470 14.00 -3.79 14.59
C LEU A 470 13.11 -4.60 13.64
N ILE A 471 12.26 -3.94 12.86
CA ILE A 471 11.36 -4.57 11.89
C ILE A 471 12.15 -5.21 10.74
N SER A 472 13.15 -4.50 10.20
CA SER A 472 14.06 -4.98 9.17
C SER A 472 14.78 -6.25 9.62
N THR A 473 15.32 -6.26 10.85
CA THR A 473 15.97 -7.45 11.42
C THR A 473 14.97 -8.60 11.57
N PHE A 474 13.79 -8.34 12.11
CA PHE A 474 12.75 -9.36 12.27
C PHE A 474 12.33 -9.98 10.92
N ASN A 475 12.04 -9.15 9.91
CA ASN A 475 11.66 -9.59 8.57
C ASN A 475 12.80 -10.39 7.92
N CYS A 476 14.02 -9.87 7.94
CA CYS A 476 15.19 -10.54 7.38
C CYS A 476 15.44 -11.90 8.04
N THR A 477 15.43 -11.97 9.38
CA THR A 477 15.61 -13.23 10.10
C THR A 477 14.49 -14.23 9.81
N THR A 478 13.24 -13.78 9.76
CA THR A 478 12.09 -14.66 9.46
C THR A 478 12.20 -15.26 8.07
N LEU A 479 12.46 -14.43 7.05
CA LEU A 479 12.62 -14.89 5.66
C LEU A 479 13.83 -15.82 5.51
N PHE A 480 14.94 -15.54 6.20
CA PHE A 480 16.14 -16.36 6.13
C PHE A 480 15.95 -17.75 6.79
N VAL A 481 15.41 -17.79 8.01
CA VAL A 481 15.24 -19.02 8.80
C VAL A 481 14.17 -19.91 8.20
N PHE A 482 13.02 -19.33 7.83
CA PHE A 482 11.86 -20.09 7.34
C PHE A 482 11.84 -20.26 5.82
N ARG A 483 12.96 -20.07 5.12
CA ARG A 483 13.01 -20.07 3.64
C ARG A 483 12.42 -21.29 2.96
N ARG A 484 12.70 -22.50 3.47
CA ARG A 484 12.18 -23.76 2.93
C ARG A 484 10.69 -23.96 3.29
N PRO A 485 10.27 -23.81 4.57
CA PRO A 485 8.85 -23.85 4.92
C PRO A 485 8.00 -22.85 4.13
N ILE A 486 8.47 -21.60 3.99
CA ILE A 486 7.78 -20.57 3.21
C ILE A 486 7.64 -21.03 1.76
N ALA A 487 8.71 -21.46 1.10
CA ALA A 487 8.65 -21.94 -0.28
C ALA A 487 7.65 -23.11 -0.44
N GLY A 488 7.64 -24.05 0.51
CA GLY A 488 6.74 -25.21 0.52
C GLY A 488 5.25 -24.86 0.75
N LEU A 489 4.94 -23.68 1.29
CA LEU A 489 3.55 -23.21 1.40
C LEU A 489 2.96 -22.81 0.03
N PHE A 490 3.80 -22.41 -0.92
CA PHE A 490 3.35 -21.91 -2.23
C PHE A 490 3.42 -22.96 -3.35
N SER A 491 4.36 -23.92 -3.26
CA SER A 491 4.52 -24.93 -4.30
C SER A 491 4.90 -26.29 -3.71
N SER A 492 4.40 -27.35 -4.34
CA SER A 492 4.83 -28.73 -4.09
C SER A 492 5.93 -29.20 -5.07
N ASP A 493 6.27 -28.38 -6.07
CA ASP A 493 7.33 -28.67 -7.02
C ASP A 493 8.71 -28.44 -6.36
N VAL A 494 9.51 -29.50 -6.29
CA VAL A 494 10.83 -29.50 -5.65
C VAL A 494 11.77 -28.50 -6.32
N ASP A 495 11.73 -28.38 -7.65
CA ASP A 495 12.63 -27.47 -8.38
C ASP A 495 12.32 -26.01 -8.05
N VAL A 496 11.03 -25.67 -7.94
CA VAL A 496 10.57 -24.33 -7.53
C VAL A 496 10.95 -24.07 -6.07
N VAL A 497 10.71 -25.04 -5.18
CA VAL A 497 11.00 -24.90 -3.74
C VAL A 497 12.50 -24.71 -3.49
N ASP A 498 13.35 -25.49 -4.15
CA ASP A 498 14.80 -25.36 -4.00
C ASP A 498 15.33 -24.05 -4.59
N LEU A 499 14.79 -23.60 -5.74
CA LEU A 499 15.17 -22.33 -6.33
C LEU A 499 14.75 -21.13 -5.45
N VAL A 500 13.53 -21.13 -4.91
CA VAL A 500 13.07 -20.11 -3.95
C VAL A 500 13.95 -20.15 -2.69
N ALA A 501 14.20 -21.32 -2.11
CA ALA A 501 15.04 -21.44 -0.92
C ALA A 501 16.50 -21.01 -1.16
N TYR A 502 16.99 -21.11 -2.40
CA TYR A 502 18.32 -20.63 -2.80
C TYR A 502 18.37 -19.09 -2.91
N VAL A 503 17.36 -18.46 -3.50
CA VAL A 503 17.34 -17.00 -3.75
C VAL A 503 16.84 -16.19 -2.56
N LEU A 504 15.90 -16.73 -1.76
CA LEU A 504 15.26 -16.00 -0.66
C LEU A 504 16.22 -15.40 0.39
N PRO A 505 17.36 -16.02 0.75
CA PRO A 505 18.36 -15.37 1.62
C PRO A 505 18.85 -14.02 1.10
N LEU A 506 19.03 -13.89 -0.21
CA LEU A 506 19.39 -12.61 -0.85
C LEU A 506 18.22 -11.63 -0.75
N CYS A 507 17.00 -12.07 -1.08
CA CYS A 507 15.78 -11.26 -0.92
C CYS A 507 15.59 -10.78 0.53
N ALA A 508 15.91 -11.60 1.53
CA ALA A 508 15.82 -11.25 2.94
C ALA A 508 16.76 -10.09 3.31
N VAL A 509 17.98 -10.08 2.77
CA VAL A 509 18.90 -8.94 2.89
C VAL A 509 18.34 -7.72 2.17
N GLY A 510 17.76 -7.90 0.97
CA GLY A 510 17.04 -6.84 0.27
C GLY A 510 15.94 -6.22 1.11
N GLN A 511 15.09 -7.05 1.72
CA GLN A 511 13.98 -6.66 2.58
C GLN A 511 14.45 -5.81 3.77
N PHE A 512 15.64 -6.09 4.30
CA PHE A 512 16.20 -5.30 5.39
C PHE A 512 16.34 -3.82 5.00
N PHE A 513 16.92 -3.56 3.83
CA PHE A 513 17.09 -2.20 3.30
C PHE A 513 15.77 -1.61 2.80
N ASP A 514 14.91 -2.43 2.22
CA ASP A 514 13.61 -2.02 1.72
C ASP A 514 12.67 -1.52 2.84
N CYS A 515 12.73 -2.17 4.00
CA CYS A 515 12.05 -1.69 5.20
C CYS A 515 12.55 -0.29 5.60
N ILE A 516 13.87 -0.04 5.52
CA ILE A 516 14.46 1.25 5.86
C ILE A 516 14.03 2.32 4.86
N SER A 517 14.15 2.08 3.55
CA SER A 517 13.69 3.03 2.53
C SER A 517 12.20 3.35 2.70
N SER A 518 11.35 2.35 2.92
CA SER A 518 9.91 2.56 3.11
C SER A 518 9.60 3.52 4.26
N VAL A 519 10.21 3.31 5.44
CA VAL A 519 9.96 4.18 6.61
C VAL A 519 10.55 5.57 6.41
N VAL A 520 11.74 5.68 5.82
CA VAL A 520 12.38 6.97 5.52
C VAL A 520 11.55 7.76 4.49
N ALA A 521 11.07 7.11 3.43
CA ALA A 521 10.11 7.67 2.48
C ALA A 521 8.82 8.14 3.18
N GLY A 522 8.33 7.39 4.18
CA GLY A 522 7.25 7.81 5.07
C GLY A 522 7.55 9.13 5.80
N VAL A 523 8.75 9.27 6.37
CA VAL A 523 9.20 10.52 7.03
C VAL A 523 9.32 11.67 6.02
N LEU A 524 9.87 11.44 4.82
CA LEU A 524 9.93 12.45 3.76
C LEU A 524 8.54 12.93 3.33
N ARG A 525 7.56 12.02 3.24
CA ARG A 525 6.14 12.37 3.05
C ARG A 525 5.62 13.23 4.19
N GLY A 526 5.92 12.88 5.44
CA GLY A 526 5.51 13.67 6.61
C GLY A 526 6.09 15.09 6.60
N GLN A 527 7.31 15.24 6.08
CA GLN A 527 8.00 16.52 5.88
C GLN A 527 7.48 17.34 4.68
N GLY A 528 6.64 16.77 3.81
CA GLY A 528 6.24 17.41 2.55
C GLY A 528 7.37 17.52 1.52
N ARG A 529 8.35 16.60 1.58
CA ARG A 529 9.54 16.56 0.72
C ARG A 529 9.55 15.34 -0.22
N GLN A 530 8.37 14.89 -0.64
CA GLN A 530 8.16 13.75 -1.55
C GLN A 530 8.92 13.90 -2.88
N LYS A 531 9.15 15.13 -3.34
CA LYS A 531 9.99 15.39 -4.52
C LYS A 531 11.35 14.71 -4.45
N ILE A 532 11.98 14.71 -3.29
CA ILE A 532 13.29 14.09 -3.10
C ILE A 532 13.16 12.58 -3.30
N GLY A 533 12.24 11.94 -2.58
CA GLY A 533 12.00 10.49 -2.72
C GLY A 533 11.61 10.09 -4.15
N GLY A 534 10.77 10.88 -4.82
CA GLY A 534 10.37 10.62 -6.22
C GLY A 534 11.55 10.59 -7.19
N TYR A 535 12.44 11.59 -7.12
CA TYR A 535 13.63 11.60 -7.99
C TYR A 535 14.65 10.52 -7.62
N VAL A 536 14.82 10.24 -6.32
CA VAL A 536 15.72 9.19 -5.82
C VAL A 536 15.23 7.81 -6.26
N ASN A 537 13.94 7.50 -6.07
CA ASN A 537 13.34 6.24 -6.53
C ASN A 537 13.48 6.08 -8.04
N LEU A 538 13.12 7.11 -8.82
CA LEU A 538 13.22 7.05 -10.28
C LEU A 538 14.66 6.77 -10.75
N PHE A 539 15.65 7.45 -10.15
CA PHE A 539 17.05 7.23 -10.49
C PHE A 539 17.51 5.82 -10.13
N TYR A 540 17.31 5.38 -8.88
CA TYR A 540 17.83 4.10 -8.45
C TYR A 540 17.08 2.91 -9.05
N TYR A 541 15.76 2.96 -9.24
CA TYR A 541 15.04 1.84 -9.86
C TYR A 541 15.35 1.69 -11.36
N TYR A 542 15.46 2.79 -12.11
CA TYR A 542 15.58 2.70 -13.57
C TYR A 542 17.00 2.93 -14.11
N ALA A 543 17.81 3.78 -13.47
CA ALA A 543 19.18 4.01 -13.92
C ALA A 543 20.18 3.02 -13.30
N VAL A 544 19.84 2.40 -12.16
CA VAL A 544 20.75 1.50 -11.43
C VAL A 544 20.19 0.08 -11.34
N ALA A 545 19.06 -0.11 -10.66
CA ALA A 545 18.50 -1.41 -10.32
C ALA A 545 18.15 -2.23 -11.55
N THR A 546 17.32 -1.69 -12.45
CA THR A 546 16.84 -2.42 -13.64
C THR A 546 18.00 -2.82 -14.58
N PRO A 547 18.92 -1.90 -14.97
CA PRO A 547 20.07 -2.27 -15.79
C PRO A 547 20.98 -3.31 -15.14
N LEU A 548 21.28 -3.18 -13.84
CA LEU A 548 22.08 -4.17 -13.12
C LEU A 548 21.38 -5.52 -13.01
N SER A 549 20.06 -5.52 -12.79
CA SER A 549 19.27 -6.74 -12.73
C SER A 549 19.35 -7.51 -14.04
N LEU A 550 19.12 -6.82 -15.17
CA LEU A 550 19.23 -7.43 -16.50
C LEU A 550 20.67 -7.86 -16.81
N PHE A 551 21.66 -7.07 -16.44
CA PHE A 551 23.07 -7.41 -16.62
C PHE A 551 23.46 -8.68 -15.85
N PHE A 552 23.17 -8.75 -14.55
CA PHE A 552 23.50 -9.93 -13.75
C PHE A 552 22.66 -11.16 -14.14
N GLY A 553 21.38 -10.97 -14.46
CA GLY A 553 20.48 -12.05 -14.88
C GLY A 553 20.90 -12.69 -16.20
N PHE A 554 21.12 -11.88 -17.25
CA PHE A 554 21.34 -12.37 -18.61
C PHE A 554 22.83 -12.45 -19.01
N VAL A 555 23.65 -11.45 -18.67
CA VAL A 555 25.06 -11.39 -19.11
C VAL A 555 25.95 -12.22 -18.19
N CYS A 556 25.84 -12.03 -16.88
CA CYS A 556 26.57 -12.86 -15.90
C CYS A 556 25.96 -14.26 -15.74
N LYS A 557 24.78 -14.51 -16.33
CA LYS A 557 24.04 -15.78 -16.28
C LYS A 557 23.71 -16.24 -14.86
N TRP A 558 23.50 -15.30 -13.94
CA TRP A 558 23.04 -15.61 -12.57
C TRP A 558 21.51 -15.80 -12.50
N GLN A 559 20.81 -15.68 -13.65
CA GLN A 559 19.37 -15.91 -13.78
C GLN A 559 18.58 -15.14 -12.72
N LEU A 560 17.67 -15.81 -12.01
CA LEU A 560 16.81 -15.23 -10.98
C LEU A 560 17.61 -14.57 -9.84
N MET A 561 18.73 -15.17 -9.42
CA MET A 561 19.60 -14.59 -8.40
C MET A 561 20.21 -13.27 -8.87
N GLY A 562 20.57 -13.17 -10.16
CA GLY A 562 21.10 -11.95 -10.76
C GLY A 562 20.08 -10.82 -10.81
N LEU A 563 18.82 -11.14 -11.16
CA LEU A 563 17.73 -10.18 -11.14
C LEU A 563 17.55 -9.56 -9.74
N TRP A 564 17.48 -10.41 -8.71
CA TRP A 564 17.33 -9.94 -7.32
C TRP A 564 18.57 -9.18 -6.82
N ALA A 565 19.77 -9.58 -7.22
CA ALA A 565 21.00 -8.87 -6.83
C ALA A 565 21.01 -7.43 -7.37
N GLY A 566 20.59 -7.24 -8.62
CA GLY A 566 20.52 -5.90 -9.22
C GLY A 566 19.53 -4.99 -8.52
N ILE A 567 18.32 -5.50 -8.21
CA ILE A 567 17.31 -4.66 -7.56
C ILE A 567 17.70 -4.25 -6.13
N ILE A 568 18.37 -5.15 -5.41
CA ILE A 568 18.86 -4.86 -4.05
C ILE A 568 19.91 -3.77 -4.04
N VAL A 569 20.81 -3.73 -5.02
CA VAL A 569 21.79 -2.63 -5.13
C VAL A 569 21.09 -1.28 -5.26
N GLY A 570 20.01 -1.21 -6.05
CA GLY A 570 19.17 -0.01 -6.14
C GLY A 570 18.53 0.37 -4.81
N ILE A 571 17.87 -0.59 -4.15
CA ILE A 571 17.19 -0.37 -2.86
C ILE A 571 18.17 0.12 -1.79
N VAL A 572 19.39 -0.43 -1.73
CA VAL A 572 20.45 0.03 -0.82
C VAL A 572 20.79 1.50 -1.08
N GLY A 573 20.89 1.89 -2.36
CA GLY A 573 21.13 3.27 -2.77
C GLY A 573 20.00 4.23 -2.38
N ILE A 574 18.74 3.80 -2.57
CA ILE A 574 17.54 4.55 -2.14
C ILE A 574 17.58 4.75 -0.63
N ALA A 575 17.69 3.66 0.14
CA ALA A 575 17.70 3.69 1.59
C ALA A 575 18.81 4.61 2.14
N ALA A 576 20.02 4.53 1.60
CA ALA A 576 21.14 5.37 2.04
C ALA A 576 20.90 6.86 1.74
N THR A 577 20.42 7.17 0.52
CA THR A 577 20.25 8.55 0.05
C THR A 577 19.07 9.23 0.75
N GLU A 578 17.93 8.56 0.82
CA GLU A 578 16.77 9.09 1.54
C GLU A 578 17.08 9.26 3.04
N ALA A 579 17.78 8.28 3.66
CA ALA A 579 18.15 8.38 5.07
C ALA A 579 19.08 9.57 5.31
N TYR A 580 20.04 9.82 4.41
CA TYR A 580 20.87 11.01 4.46
C TYR A 580 20.04 12.30 4.45
N PHE A 581 19.06 12.43 3.55
CA PHE A 581 18.20 13.62 3.48
C PHE A 581 17.31 13.81 4.71
N VAL A 582 16.86 12.72 5.34
CA VAL A 582 16.09 12.76 6.58
C VAL A 582 16.98 13.14 7.77
N LEU A 583 18.17 12.55 7.90
CA LEU A 583 19.09 12.82 9.00
C LEU A 583 19.66 14.25 8.96
N THR A 584 19.86 14.81 7.76
CA THR A 584 20.34 16.18 7.54
C THR A 584 19.23 17.22 7.43
N SER A 585 17.98 16.85 7.72
CA SER A 585 16.84 17.76 7.62
C SER A 585 16.95 18.96 8.56
N ASP A 586 16.80 20.17 8.00
CA ASP A 586 16.54 21.38 8.77
C ASP A 586 15.05 21.45 9.13
N TRP A 587 14.74 21.07 10.36
CA TRP A 587 13.37 21.03 10.89
C TRP A 587 12.73 22.41 11.02
N HIS A 588 13.50 23.48 11.23
CA HIS A 588 12.97 24.83 11.34
C HIS A 588 12.52 25.35 9.97
N ALA A 589 13.38 25.20 8.95
CA ALA A 589 13.05 25.57 7.59
C ALA A 589 11.83 24.80 7.03
N ILE A 590 11.69 23.51 7.40
CA ILE A 590 10.53 22.69 7.00
C ILE A 590 9.22 23.25 7.58
N ILE A 591 9.21 23.63 8.85
CA ILE A 591 8.03 24.18 9.52
C ILE A 591 7.66 25.55 8.94
N GLU A 592 8.64 26.42 8.70
CA GLU A 592 8.40 27.73 8.09
C GLU A 592 7.76 27.59 6.70
N LYS A 593 8.26 26.65 5.89
CA LYS A 593 7.70 26.35 4.57
C LYS A 593 6.29 25.75 4.65
N ASN A 594 6.01 24.91 5.65
CA ASN A 594 4.66 24.40 5.89
C ASN A 594 3.68 25.53 6.25
N ALA A 595 4.10 26.45 7.13
CA ALA A 595 3.29 27.60 7.51
C ALA A 595 2.96 28.49 6.31
N ALA A 596 3.88 28.68 5.36
CA ALA A 596 3.61 29.40 4.12
C ALA A 596 2.58 28.68 3.24
N MET A 597 2.68 27.35 3.10
CA MET A 597 1.78 26.55 2.27
C MET A 597 0.30 26.62 2.71
N HIS A 598 0.05 26.83 4.00
CA HIS A 598 -1.31 26.89 4.55
C HIS A 598 -1.84 28.31 4.77
N ARG A 599 -1.09 29.38 4.46
CA ARG A 599 -1.58 30.77 4.51
C ARG A 599 -2.35 31.18 3.26
N ASP A 600 -2.05 30.55 2.13
CA ASP A 600 -2.79 30.65 0.87
C ASP A 600 -3.94 29.63 0.80
#